data_AF-A0A9P6C1S1-F1
#
_entry.id   AF-A0A9P6C1S1-F1
#
_cell.length_a   1.000
_cell.length_b   1.000
_cell.length_c   1.000
_cell.angle_alpha   90.00
_cell.angle_beta   90.00
_cell.angle_gamma   90.00
#
_symmetry.space_group_name_H-M   'P 1'
#
loop_
_entity.id
_entity.type
_entity.pdbx_description
1 polymer ?
#
loop_
_entity_poly.entity_id
_entity_poly.type
_entity_poly.pdbx_seq_one_letter_code
_entity_poly.pdbx_strand_id
1 'polypeptide(L)'
;MRWRWITPVVQENLIVLGGSSTAFGHRWTLSQLMRFWYLNCGLHPGRFPVHDTSRWDEFQVINFHPRVFRDHDVDVKIEFCGVCGTDVHTISGGWGPPTLPLIPGHEVIGYVTQIGKQVKSFGVGDRVGVGAQVGACFDCFSCRNGDEQYCPDHVHTYNAVDPVSGATCKGGFATAIRVHEQFVFPIPDEISSEDAAPFMCAGLTMYSALVRNGAGPGRRVGIIGLGGLGHLGVQFAKALGCRDIVVLSHTPDKRRDALRFGATHFYDFIDDAAECQACFSQTLDLVISTLSVWKDYRDIIPLLRARGRIILVGIPDDPLPVLGIYQLVISGVLVGGSKIGNKSEVVEMLKLAVEHGIRPQIEISSSMYGYFWIKIFTSRSLDVLVSSVGRAMRRVEEGRVRYRQVLRMDIHMAGVYQSSSEKLEFEFRRGNDRTAEHQSVYLLYPPGG
;
A
#
# COMPACT_ATOMS: atom_id res chain seq x y z
N MET A 1 46.15 -32.90 18.89
CA MET A 1 45.62 -31.55 18.56
C MET A 1 44.14 -31.52 18.96
N ARG A 2 43.79 -30.71 19.95
CA ARG A 2 42.43 -30.58 20.50
C ARG A 2 41.71 -29.46 19.75
N TRP A 3 40.49 -29.73 19.28
CA TRP A 3 39.58 -28.71 18.77
C TRP A 3 38.85 -28.04 19.94
N ARG A 4 38.97 -26.72 20.07
CA ARG A 4 38.13 -25.88 20.93
C ARG A 4 37.21 -25.06 20.02
N TRP A 5 35.91 -25.19 20.24
CA TRP A 5 34.90 -24.31 19.69
C TRP A 5 35.00 -22.94 20.39
N ILE A 6 35.16 -21.87 19.60
CA ILE A 6 34.99 -20.49 20.07
C ILE A 6 33.90 -19.88 19.20
N THR A 7 32.77 -19.59 19.83
CA THR A 7 31.66 -18.76 19.32
C THR A 7 32.15 -17.36 18.94
N PRO A 8 31.73 -16.75 17.83
CA PRO A 8 31.98 -15.34 17.59
C PRO A 8 30.98 -14.49 18.38
N VAL A 9 31.52 -13.72 19.32
CA VAL A 9 30.91 -12.54 19.90
C VAL A 9 30.87 -11.45 18.83
N VAL A 10 29.72 -10.81 18.66
CA VAL A 10 29.53 -9.65 17.78
C VAL A 10 30.20 -8.45 18.44
N GLN A 11 31.28 -7.93 17.85
CA GLN A 11 31.78 -6.59 18.14
C GLN A 11 32.55 -6.02 16.93
N GLU A 12 31.97 -4.95 16.36
CA GLU A 12 32.63 -3.77 15.77
C GLU A 12 33.55 -3.91 14.55
N ASN A 13 32.94 -3.66 13.38
CA ASN A 13 33.37 -2.78 12.28
C ASN A 13 34.89 -2.53 12.04
N LEU A 14 35.45 -3.23 11.04
CA LEU A 14 36.36 -2.62 10.06
C LEU A 14 36.48 -3.54 8.82
N ILE A 15 36.00 -3.12 7.65
CA ILE A 15 36.46 -3.67 6.37
C ILE A 15 37.08 -2.52 5.59
N VAL A 16 38.40 -2.56 5.49
CA VAL A 16 39.19 -1.74 4.57
C VAL A 16 39.06 -2.40 3.19
N LEU A 17 38.47 -1.70 2.22
CA LEU A 17 38.58 -2.07 0.80
C LEU A 17 39.36 -0.98 0.07
N GLY A 18 40.69 -1.11 0.13
CA GLY A 18 41.58 -0.58 -0.87
C GLY A 18 42.13 -1.74 -1.69
N GLY A 19 42.07 -1.62 -3.02
CA GLY A 19 42.78 -2.51 -3.94
C GLY A 19 41.96 -3.66 -4.49
N SER A 20 41.98 -3.77 -5.82
CA SER A 20 41.47 -4.88 -6.62
C SER A 20 41.73 -6.25 -6.00
N SER A 21 40.68 -7.02 -5.72
CA SER A 21 40.78 -8.48 -5.77
C SER A 21 39.42 -9.15 -5.95
N THR A 22 39.46 -10.19 -6.76
CA THR A 22 38.46 -11.22 -7.01
C THR A 22 37.94 -11.84 -5.70
N ALA A 23 36.65 -11.69 -5.42
CA ALA A 23 35.92 -12.55 -4.50
C ALA A 23 34.60 -12.96 -5.16
N PHE A 24 34.46 -14.28 -5.37
CA PHE A 24 33.32 -14.99 -5.97
C PHE A 24 33.02 -14.63 -7.44
N GLY A 25 33.35 -15.57 -8.36
CA GLY A 25 33.34 -15.43 -9.82
C GLY A 25 31.99 -15.22 -10.51
N HIS A 26 31.15 -14.30 -10.02
CA HIS A 26 29.94 -13.85 -10.69
C HIS A 26 30.02 -12.34 -10.95
N ARG A 27 29.77 -11.93 -12.20
CA ARG A 27 29.51 -10.52 -12.52
C ARG A 27 28.14 -10.16 -11.95
N TRP A 28 28.11 -9.30 -10.95
CA TRP A 28 26.89 -8.70 -10.45
C TRP A 28 26.49 -7.53 -11.35
N THR A 29 25.23 -7.47 -11.74
CA THR A 29 24.69 -6.27 -12.41
C THR A 29 24.63 -5.11 -11.41
N LEU A 30 24.58 -3.87 -11.91
CA LEU A 30 24.40 -2.69 -11.07
C LEU A 30 23.14 -2.80 -10.18
N SER A 31 22.06 -3.41 -10.70
CA SER A 31 20.83 -3.66 -9.93
C SER A 31 21.04 -4.68 -8.81
N GLN A 32 21.84 -5.72 -9.02
CA GLN A 32 22.14 -6.71 -7.99
C GLN A 32 23.09 -6.15 -6.91
N LEU A 33 24.08 -5.32 -7.30
CA LEU A 33 24.94 -4.60 -6.36
C LEU A 33 24.15 -3.59 -5.52
N MET A 34 23.23 -2.84 -6.15
CA MET A 34 22.33 -1.92 -5.46
C MET A 34 21.40 -2.67 -4.50
N ARG A 35 20.84 -3.83 -4.89
CA ARG A 35 20.05 -4.70 -3.97
C ARG A 35 20.89 -5.20 -2.80
N PHE A 36 22.08 -5.72 -3.06
CA PHE A 36 22.99 -6.21 -2.01
C PHE A 36 23.31 -5.10 -1.00
N TRP A 37 23.62 -3.89 -1.47
CA TRP A 37 23.85 -2.73 -0.60
C TRP A 37 22.59 -2.30 0.15
N TYR A 38 21.45 -2.24 -0.54
CA TYR A 38 20.17 -1.83 0.01
C TYR A 38 19.69 -2.74 1.16
N LEU A 39 20.02 -4.03 1.11
CA LEU A 39 19.70 -5.05 2.13
C LEU A 39 20.65 -5.03 3.33
N ASN A 40 21.87 -4.50 3.19
CA ASN A 40 22.91 -4.53 4.24
C ASN A 40 23.09 -3.20 4.99
N CYS A 41 22.46 -2.11 4.56
CA CYS A 41 22.39 -0.88 5.36
C CYS A 41 21.41 -1.07 6.52
N GLY A 42 21.90 -0.93 7.75
CA GLY A 42 21.07 -1.01 8.96
C GLY A 42 19.85 -0.08 8.90
N LEU A 43 18.75 -0.50 9.54
CA LEU A 43 17.51 0.25 9.63
C LEU A 43 17.76 1.57 10.38
N HIS A 44 17.76 2.71 9.67
CA HIS A 44 17.46 4.00 10.25
C HIS A 44 15.98 4.31 9.99
N PRO A 45 15.07 4.02 10.95
CA PRO A 45 13.63 4.02 10.70
C PRO A 45 13.07 5.44 10.70
N GLY A 46 13.18 6.14 9.57
CA GLY A 46 12.38 7.34 9.31
C GLY A 46 10.90 6.94 9.19
N ARG A 47 10.04 7.52 10.01
CA ARG A 47 8.59 7.31 9.98
C ARG A 47 7.87 8.64 9.86
N PHE A 48 6.72 8.65 9.21
CA PHE A 48 5.90 9.84 8.99
C PHE A 48 4.66 9.79 9.89
N PRO A 49 4.74 10.19 11.18
CA PRO A 49 3.58 10.31 12.02
C PRO A 49 2.79 11.59 11.77
N VAL A 50 1.53 11.54 12.19
CA VAL A 50 0.74 12.71 12.58
C VAL A 50 0.61 12.75 14.10
N HIS A 51 0.65 13.97 14.63
CA HIS A 51 0.58 14.26 16.06
C HIS A 51 -0.70 14.98 16.47
N ASP A 52 -1.53 15.39 15.51
CA ASP A 52 -2.75 16.17 15.72
C ASP A 52 -3.73 15.89 14.57
N THR A 53 -4.92 15.38 14.90
CA THR A 53 -5.96 15.08 13.90
C THR A 53 -6.52 16.33 13.22
N SER A 54 -6.40 17.52 13.84
CA SER A 54 -6.78 18.79 13.20
C SER A 54 -5.79 19.25 12.14
N ARG A 55 -4.56 18.71 12.16
CA ARG A 55 -3.47 18.96 11.22
C ARG A 55 -2.99 17.65 10.60
N TRP A 56 -3.96 16.81 10.20
CA TRP A 56 -3.75 15.44 9.75
C TRP A 56 -2.93 15.31 8.46
N ASP A 57 -2.74 16.40 7.74
CA ASP A 57 -1.92 16.49 6.53
C ASP A 57 -0.50 17.02 6.81
N GLU A 58 -0.16 17.26 8.07
CA GLU A 58 1.16 17.69 8.52
C GLU A 58 1.91 16.55 9.18
N PHE A 59 2.71 15.87 8.37
CA PHE A 59 3.57 14.79 8.83
C PHE A 59 4.84 15.35 9.46
N GLN A 60 5.49 14.57 10.32
CA GLN A 60 6.85 14.85 10.81
C GLN A 60 7.73 13.65 10.54
N VAL A 61 9.05 13.73 10.75
CA VAL A 61 9.90 12.53 10.78
C VAL A 61 10.32 12.24 12.20
N ILE A 62 9.98 11.05 12.68
CA ILE A 62 10.43 10.56 13.99
C ILE A 62 11.16 9.23 13.83
N ASN A 63 12.07 8.98 14.77
CA ASN A 63 12.61 7.65 15.01
C ASN A 63 11.67 6.90 15.96
N PHE A 64 11.39 5.64 15.65
CA PHE A 64 10.61 4.77 16.54
C PHE A 64 11.16 3.35 16.49
N HIS A 65 11.24 2.72 17.66
CA HIS A 65 11.71 1.35 17.80
C HIS A 65 10.56 0.38 17.51
N PRO A 66 10.71 -0.56 16.56
CA PRO A 66 9.74 -1.64 16.38
C PRO A 66 9.56 -2.44 17.68
N ARG A 67 8.40 -3.10 17.83
CA ARG A 67 8.22 -4.09 18.90
C ARG A 67 9.29 -5.17 18.83
N VAL A 68 9.57 -5.86 19.94
CA VAL A 68 10.55 -6.96 19.99
C VAL A 68 10.30 -7.97 18.85
N PHE A 69 11.39 -8.41 18.20
CA PHE A 69 11.36 -9.38 17.11
C PHE A 69 11.04 -10.77 17.64
N ARG A 70 10.15 -11.47 16.96
CA ARG A 70 9.63 -12.78 17.36
C ARG A 70 9.93 -13.83 16.29
N ASP A 71 9.66 -15.08 16.67
CA ASP A 71 10.03 -16.27 15.90
C ASP A 71 9.34 -16.35 14.52
N HIS A 72 8.16 -15.77 14.37
CA HIS A 72 7.39 -15.72 13.12
C HIS A 72 7.39 -14.33 12.46
N ASP A 73 8.22 -13.41 12.97
CA ASP A 73 8.28 -12.06 12.42
C ASP A 73 9.11 -12.01 11.14
N VAL A 74 8.73 -11.07 10.28
CA VAL A 74 9.46 -10.66 9.10
C VAL A 74 9.63 -9.15 9.18
N ASP A 75 10.86 -8.68 9.05
CA ASP A 75 11.14 -7.26 8.81
C ASP A 75 11.18 -7.00 7.31
N VAL A 76 10.45 -5.98 6.89
CA VAL A 76 10.34 -5.56 5.49
C VAL A 76 10.81 -4.12 5.40
N LYS A 77 11.81 -3.87 4.55
CA LYS A 77 12.20 -2.53 4.14
C LYS A 77 11.26 -2.05 3.05
N ILE A 78 10.59 -0.93 3.29
CA ILE A 78 9.48 -0.46 2.45
C ILE A 78 10.02 0.33 1.26
N GLU A 79 9.54 -0.04 0.08
CA GLU A 79 9.84 0.63 -1.19
C GLU A 79 8.67 1.50 -1.63
N PHE A 80 7.43 1.01 -1.51
CA PHE A 80 6.21 1.73 -1.85
C PHE A 80 5.12 1.50 -0.80
N CYS A 81 4.25 2.50 -0.63
CA CYS A 81 3.00 2.35 0.09
C CYS A 81 1.87 3.03 -0.66
N GLY A 82 0.77 2.32 -0.90
CA GLY A 82 -0.46 2.94 -1.40
C GLY A 82 -1.12 3.84 -0.36
N VAL A 83 -1.92 4.79 -0.83
CA VAL A 83 -2.75 5.67 -0.02
C VAL A 83 -4.21 5.34 -0.25
N CYS A 84 -4.93 5.04 0.83
CA CYS A 84 -6.31 4.61 0.80
C CYS A 84 -7.21 5.57 1.59
N GLY A 85 -8.50 5.59 1.27
CA GLY A 85 -9.49 6.36 2.04
C GLY A 85 -9.51 5.98 3.53
N THR A 86 -9.23 4.72 3.87
CA THR A 86 -9.10 4.28 5.27
C THR A 86 -7.96 4.99 6.01
N ASP A 87 -6.87 5.34 5.34
CA ASP A 87 -5.81 6.14 5.95
C ASP A 87 -6.34 7.54 6.30
N VAL A 88 -7.11 8.16 5.39
CA VAL A 88 -7.76 9.46 5.58
C VAL A 88 -8.76 9.42 6.73
N HIS A 89 -9.73 8.51 6.71
CA HIS A 89 -10.75 8.39 7.77
C HIS A 89 -10.13 8.18 9.16
N THR A 90 -9.03 7.44 9.25
CA THR A 90 -8.35 7.23 10.54
C THR A 90 -7.60 8.48 10.99
N ILE A 91 -6.86 9.14 10.09
CA ILE A 91 -5.97 10.25 10.45
C ILE A 91 -6.73 11.55 10.76
N SER A 92 -7.90 11.74 10.14
CA SER A 92 -8.80 12.86 10.40
C SER A 92 -9.68 12.63 11.64
N GLY A 93 -9.75 11.38 12.13
CA GLY A 93 -10.64 10.99 13.23
C GLY A 93 -12.08 10.74 12.82
N GLY A 94 -12.38 10.56 11.53
CA GLY A 94 -13.73 10.24 11.03
C GLY A 94 -14.33 8.98 11.64
N TRP A 95 -13.50 7.99 11.98
CA TRP A 95 -13.92 6.77 12.69
C TRP A 95 -13.71 6.84 14.22
N GLY A 96 -13.58 8.05 14.76
CA GLY A 96 -13.23 8.31 16.15
C GLY A 96 -11.75 8.64 16.35
N PRO A 97 -11.38 9.10 17.55
CA PRO A 97 -10.02 9.59 17.82
C PRO A 97 -8.98 8.46 17.73
N PRO A 98 -7.92 8.60 16.92
CA PRO A 98 -6.84 7.62 16.84
C PRO A 98 -5.87 7.77 18.03
N THR A 99 -5.04 6.75 18.22
CA THR A 99 -3.91 6.82 19.16
C THR A 99 -2.75 7.56 18.52
N LEU A 100 -2.35 8.69 19.10
CA LEU A 100 -1.26 9.53 18.60
C LEU A 100 0.06 9.27 19.37
N PRO A 101 1.23 9.37 18.71
CA PRO A 101 1.41 9.65 17.27
C PRO A 101 1.01 8.47 16.37
N LEU A 102 0.29 8.77 15.30
CA LEU A 102 -0.22 7.78 14.35
C LEU A 102 0.66 7.74 13.09
N ILE A 103 1.09 6.54 12.70
CA ILE A 103 1.77 6.30 11.41
C ILE A 103 0.85 5.42 10.58
N PRO A 104 0.16 5.97 9.55
CA PRO A 104 -0.77 5.20 8.72
C PRO A 104 -0.05 4.47 7.58
N GLY A 105 -0.81 3.97 6.61
CA GLY A 105 -0.32 3.20 5.47
C GLY A 105 -0.50 1.70 5.67
N HIS A 106 -1.22 1.06 4.78
CA HIS A 106 -1.53 -0.37 4.85
C HIS A 106 -1.50 -1.08 3.50
N GLU A 107 -0.83 -0.46 2.53
CA GLU A 107 -0.68 -0.96 1.17
C GLU A 107 0.81 -1.08 0.83
N VAL A 108 1.54 -1.84 1.65
CA VAL A 108 3.00 -1.83 1.70
C VAL A 108 3.58 -2.80 0.69
N ILE A 109 4.62 -2.37 -0.02
CA ILE A 109 5.49 -3.23 -0.84
C ILE A 109 6.94 -2.95 -0.48
N GLY A 110 7.73 -4.01 -0.36
CA GLY A 110 9.12 -3.90 0.04
C GLY A 110 9.89 -5.21 -0.08
N TYR A 111 11.05 -5.25 0.58
CA TYR A 111 11.95 -6.39 0.57
C TYR A 111 12.22 -6.89 1.98
N VAL A 112 12.22 -8.22 2.13
CA VAL A 112 12.54 -8.86 3.41
C VAL A 112 13.99 -8.58 3.79
N THR A 113 14.21 -8.06 4.99
CA THR A 113 15.55 -7.79 5.55
C THR A 113 15.92 -8.71 6.69
N GLN A 114 14.93 -9.27 7.39
CA GLN A 114 15.14 -10.20 8.49
C GLN A 114 13.95 -11.15 8.60
N ILE A 115 14.21 -12.41 8.96
CA ILE A 115 13.20 -13.44 9.21
C ILE A 115 13.39 -14.09 10.57
N GLY A 116 12.28 -14.40 11.24
CA GLY A 116 12.27 -15.17 12.48
C GLY A 116 12.61 -16.63 12.24
N LYS A 117 13.09 -17.31 13.28
CA LYS A 117 13.57 -18.71 13.18
C LYS A 117 12.48 -19.73 12.79
N GLN A 118 11.20 -19.38 12.91
CA GLN A 118 10.08 -20.23 12.51
C GLN A 118 9.51 -19.85 11.13
N VAL A 119 9.97 -18.75 10.53
CA VAL A 119 9.54 -18.33 9.19
C VAL A 119 10.13 -19.27 8.14
N LYS A 120 9.25 -19.86 7.33
CA LYS A 120 9.65 -20.81 6.27
C LYS A 120 9.23 -20.36 4.87
N SER A 121 8.29 -19.43 4.79
CA SER A 121 7.66 -19.01 3.54
C SER A 121 8.47 -17.98 2.75
N PHE A 122 9.47 -17.36 3.39
CA PHE A 122 10.23 -16.23 2.85
C PHE A 122 11.70 -16.30 3.26
N GLY A 123 12.56 -15.78 2.39
CA GLY A 123 13.98 -15.51 2.61
C GLY A 123 14.30 -14.02 2.61
N VAL A 124 15.48 -13.67 3.14
CA VAL A 124 16.01 -12.30 3.01
C VAL A 124 16.23 -11.96 1.54
N GLY A 125 15.77 -10.79 1.12
CA GLY A 125 15.81 -10.32 -0.27
C GLY A 125 14.53 -10.58 -1.07
N ASP A 126 13.59 -11.38 -0.55
CA ASP A 126 12.30 -11.61 -1.21
C ASP A 126 11.48 -10.32 -1.28
N ARG A 127 10.80 -10.12 -2.41
CA ARG A 127 9.88 -9.00 -2.60
C ARG A 127 8.49 -9.38 -2.10
N VAL A 128 7.98 -8.60 -1.16
CA VAL A 128 6.76 -8.92 -0.42
C VAL A 128 5.86 -7.70 -0.26
N GLY A 129 4.58 -7.97 -0.04
CA GLY A 129 3.59 -6.99 0.35
C GLY A 129 2.99 -7.25 1.72
N VAL A 130 2.44 -6.20 2.33
CA VAL A 130 1.71 -6.25 3.60
C VAL A 130 0.44 -5.40 3.47
N GLY A 131 -0.70 -6.01 3.82
CA GLY A 131 -2.03 -5.39 3.73
C GLY A 131 -2.49 -4.69 5.01
N ALA A 132 -3.81 -4.59 5.19
CA ALA A 132 -4.51 -3.91 6.30
C ALA A 132 -4.65 -4.70 7.61
N GLN A 133 -3.93 -5.82 7.74
CA GLN A 133 -3.89 -6.61 8.96
C GLN A 133 -2.49 -7.20 9.16
N VAL A 134 -2.06 -7.30 10.42
CA VAL A 134 -0.73 -7.79 10.82
C VAL A 134 -0.77 -8.78 11.98
N GLY A 135 -1.96 -9.12 12.48
CA GLY A 135 -2.15 -10.07 13.57
C GLY A 135 -3.57 -10.63 13.64
N ALA A 136 -3.69 -11.79 14.28
CA ALA A 136 -4.94 -12.46 14.66
C ALA A 136 -4.64 -13.43 15.82
N CYS A 137 -5.66 -14.01 16.45
CA CYS A 137 -5.46 -14.99 17.53
C CYS A 137 -5.04 -16.39 17.04
N PHE A 138 -5.22 -16.68 15.75
CA PHE A 138 -4.94 -17.97 15.10
C PHE A 138 -5.70 -19.19 15.63
N ASP A 139 -6.59 -19.02 16.61
CA ASP A 139 -7.34 -20.12 17.22
C ASP A 139 -8.86 -19.96 17.11
N CYS A 140 -9.42 -18.77 16.88
CA CYS A 140 -10.89 -18.65 16.78
C CYS A 140 -11.47 -19.39 15.55
N PHE A 141 -12.80 -19.55 15.52
CA PHE A 141 -13.51 -20.17 14.39
C PHE A 141 -13.08 -19.55 13.05
N SER A 142 -13.05 -18.22 12.94
CA SER A 142 -12.65 -17.55 11.70
C SER A 142 -11.21 -17.90 11.31
N CYS A 143 -10.26 -17.80 12.23
CA CYS A 143 -8.85 -18.12 11.96
C CYS A 143 -8.65 -19.57 11.49
N ARG A 144 -9.34 -20.53 12.13
CA ARG A 144 -9.22 -21.96 11.75
C ARG A 144 -9.85 -22.28 10.39
N ASN A 145 -10.68 -21.41 9.86
CA ASN A 145 -11.31 -21.55 8.55
C ASN A 145 -10.69 -20.65 7.46
N GLY A 146 -9.55 -20.01 7.74
CA GLY A 146 -8.90 -19.10 6.78
C GLY A 146 -9.62 -17.75 6.65
N ASP A 147 -10.33 -17.34 7.68
CA ASP A 147 -11.07 -16.07 7.76
C ASP A 147 -10.47 -15.16 8.85
N GLU A 148 -9.14 -15.11 8.96
CA GLU A 148 -8.43 -14.33 9.98
C GLU A 148 -8.79 -12.83 9.97
N GLN A 149 -9.30 -12.29 8.87
CA GLN A 149 -9.84 -10.92 8.79
C GLN A 149 -11.07 -10.68 9.66
N TYR A 150 -11.84 -11.73 9.92
CA TYR A 150 -13.02 -11.73 10.78
C TYR A 150 -12.70 -12.26 12.18
N CYS A 151 -11.42 -12.36 12.53
CA CYS A 151 -10.99 -12.67 13.89
C CYS A 151 -11.46 -11.56 14.85
N PRO A 152 -12.09 -11.90 15.99
CA PRO A 152 -12.43 -10.92 17.02
C PRO A 152 -11.20 -10.14 17.53
N ASP A 153 -10.05 -10.83 17.61
CA ASP A 153 -8.77 -10.28 18.05
C ASP A 153 -7.83 -9.93 16.88
N HIS A 154 -8.40 -9.51 15.74
CA HIS A 154 -7.59 -9.07 14.60
C HIS A 154 -6.80 -7.80 14.97
N VAL A 155 -5.59 -7.68 14.42
CA VAL A 155 -4.71 -6.52 14.65
C VAL A 155 -4.48 -5.81 13.32
N HIS A 156 -4.95 -4.57 13.22
CA HIS A 156 -4.72 -3.73 12.05
C HIS A 156 -3.25 -3.28 11.94
N THR A 157 -2.83 -3.02 10.71
CA THR A 157 -1.45 -2.61 10.36
C THR A 157 -0.99 -1.34 11.08
N TYR A 158 -1.93 -0.46 11.42
CA TYR A 158 -1.69 0.72 12.23
C TYR A 158 -2.87 0.98 13.17
N ASN A 159 -2.65 1.84 14.17
CA ASN A 159 -3.64 2.29 15.17
C ASN A 159 -4.24 1.18 16.06
N ALA A 160 -3.97 -0.10 15.78
CA ALA A 160 -4.26 -1.21 16.68
C ALA A 160 -3.15 -1.38 17.73
N VAL A 161 -3.48 -2.08 18.82
CA VAL A 161 -2.53 -2.48 19.85
C VAL A 161 -2.14 -3.94 19.60
N ASP A 162 -0.84 -4.21 19.53
CA ASP A 162 -0.35 -5.59 19.50
C ASP A 162 -0.59 -6.24 20.88
N PRO A 163 -1.42 -7.29 20.98
CA PRO A 163 -1.85 -7.83 22.26
C PRO A 163 -0.71 -8.45 23.08
N VAL A 164 0.41 -8.78 22.43
CA VAL A 164 1.56 -9.41 23.11
C VAL A 164 2.55 -8.38 23.65
N SER A 165 2.84 -7.29 22.92
CA SER A 165 3.78 -6.26 23.40
C SER A 165 3.11 -5.05 24.07
N GLY A 166 1.80 -4.86 23.85
CA GLY A 166 1.10 -3.64 24.23
C GLY A 166 1.48 -2.41 23.39
N ALA A 167 2.38 -2.55 22.41
CA ALA A 167 2.78 -1.45 21.54
C ALA A 167 1.72 -1.18 20.46
N THR A 168 1.50 0.09 20.15
CA THR A 168 0.66 0.49 19.02
C THR A 168 1.33 0.13 17.69
N CYS A 169 0.62 -0.58 16.82
CA CYS A 169 1.03 -0.90 15.47
C CYS A 169 1.24 0.37 14.64
N LYS A 170 2.27 0.36 13.79
CA LYS A 170 2.68 1.48 12.95
C LYS A 170 2.72 1.02 11.49
N GLY A 171 2.08 1.79 10.64
CA GLY A 171 1.85 1.45 9.24
C GLY A 171 3.04 1.72 8.31
N GLY A 172 2.71 1.66 7.03
CA GLY A 172 3.63 1.70 5.89
C GLY A 172 4.18 3.06 5.50
N PHE A 173 3.71 4.16 6.10
CA PHE A 173 4.32 5.47 5.93
C PHE A 173 5.60 5.55 6.79
N ALA A 174 6.53 4.66 6.48
CA ALA A 174 7.76 4.38 7.18
C ALA A 174 8.80 3.81 6.20
N THR A 175 10.06 3.76 6.62
CA THR A 175 11.11 3.06 5.85
C THR A 175 11.13 1.55 6.09
N ALA A 176 10.48 1.06 7.15
CA ALA A 176 10.40 -0.37 7.46
C ALA A 176 9.19 -0.73 8.32
N ILE A 177 8.75 -1.98 8.22
CA ILE A 177 7.68 -2.58 9.03
C ILE A 177 8.07 -3.98 9.51
N ARG A 178 7.59 -4.35 10.70
CA ARG A 178 7.77 -5.66 11.32
C ARG A 178 6.41 -6.33 11.48
N VAL A 179 6.21 -7.49 10.86
CA VAL A 179 4.91 -8.16 10.82
C VAL A 179 5.04 -9.67 10.92
N HIS A 180 3.96 -10.36 11.30
CA HIS A 180 3.92 -11.82 11.32
C HIS A 180 3.84 -12.38 9.89
N GLU A 181 4.55 -13.46 9.57
CA GLU A 181 4.67 -14.03 8.21
C GLU A 181 3.32 -14.39 7.53
N GLN A 182 2.27 -14.66 8.32
CA GLN A 182 0.92 -14.91 7.83
C GLN A 182 0.33 -13.70 7.08
N PHE A 183 0.78 -12.49 7.38
CA PHE A 183 0.29 -11.25 6.76
C PHE A 183 1.30 -10.64 5.78
N VAL A 184 2.29 -11.44 5.39
CA VAL A 184 3.26 -11.14 4.35
C VAL A 184 2.87 -11.92 3.10
N PHE A 185 2.82 -11.22 1.97
CA PHE A 185 2.35 -11.76 0.70
C PHE A 185 3.47 -11.73 -0.34
N PRO A 186 3.74 -12.83 -1.05
CA PRO A 186 4.72 -12.82 -2.14
C PRO A 186 4.21 -11.98 -3.32
N ILE A 187 5.09 -11.18 -3.93
CA ILE A 187 4.74 -10.33 -5.09
C ILE A 187 5.34 -10.91 -6.37
N PRO A 188 4.52 -11.35 -7.36
CA PRO A 188 5.01 -11.87 -8.64
C PRO A 188 5.89 -10.88 -9.38
N ASP A 189 6.95 -11.36 -10.03
CA ASP A 189 7.94 -10.54 -10.76
C ASP A 189 7.32 -9.73 -11.90
N GLU A 190 6.21 -10.21 -12.47
CA GLU A 190 5.47 -9.58 -13.56
C GLU A 190 4.70 -8.32 -13.14
N ILE A 191 4.51 -8.10 -11.83
CA ILE A 191 3.86 -6.91 -11.29
C ILE A 191 4.94 -5.99 -10.72
N SER A 192 4.95 -4.72 -11.15
CA SER A 192 5.86 -3.71 -10.59
C SER A 192 5.52 -3.42 -9.13
N SER A 193 6.48 -2.92 -8.36
CA SER A 193 6.25 -2.68 -6.92
C SER A 193 5.17 -1.61 -6.70
N GLU A 194 5.15 -0.56 -7.53
CA GLU A 194 4.16 0.51 -7.49
C GLU A 194 2.74 0.03 -7.83
N ASP A 195 2.60 -0.90 -8.78
CA ASP A 195 1.31 -1.50 -9.15
C ASP A 195 0.85 -2.53 -8.12
N ALA A 196 1.78 -3.16 -7.40
CA ALA A 196 1.45 -4.16 -6.40
C ALA A 196 0.82 -3.55 -5.14
N ALA A 197 1.17 -2.31 -4.77
CA ALA A 197 0.70 -1.66 -3.54
C ALA A 197 -0.84 -1.59 -3.44
N PRO A 198 -1.58 -1.07 -4.45
CA PRO A 198 -3.04 -1.06 -4.42
C PRO A 198 -3.71 -2.43 -4.28
N PHE A 199 -3.05 -3.53 -4.67
CA PHE A 199 -3.61 -4.86 -4.52
C PHE A 199 -3.70 -5.29 -3.05
N MET A 200 -2.83 -4.78 -2.17
CA MET A 200 -2.77 -5.15 -0.76
C MET A 200 -3.99 -4.68 0.06
N CYS A 201 -4.85 -3.83 -0.52
CA CYS A 201 -6.13 -3.44 0.07
C CYS A 201 -7.24 -3.33 -0.96
N ALA A 202 -7.22 -2.35 -1.86
CA ALA A 202 -8.32 -2.12 -2.80
C ALA A 202 -8.55 -3.32 -3.73
N GLY A 203 -7.47 -3.91 -4.23
CA GLY A 203 -7.55 -5.11 -5.05
C GLY A 203 -8.13 -6.29 -4.27
N LEU A 204 -7.54 -6.60 -3.13
CA LEU A 204 -7.95 -7.73 -2.30
C LEU A 204 -9.40 -7.59 -1.82
N THR A 205 -9.80 -6.38 -1.43
CA THR A 205 -11.18 -6.06 -1.03
C THR A 205 -12.16 -6.40 -2.16
N MET A 206 -11.87 -5.97 -3.38
CA MET A 206 -12.76 -6.22 -4.52
C MET A 206 -12.75 -7.68 -4.96
N TYR A 207 -11.57 -8.30 -5.04
CA TYR A 207 -11.45 -9.71 -5.41
C TYR A 207 -12.24 -10.60 -4.45
N SER A 208 -12.02 -10.43 -3.13
CA SER A 208 -12.69 -11.24 -2.10
C SER A 208 -14.20 -11.04 -2.12
N ALA A 209 -14.66 -9.79 -2.26
CA ALA A 209 -16.09 -9.49 -2.37
C ALA A 209 -16.75 -10.14 -3.60
N LEU A 210 -16.04 -10.21 -4.73
CA LEU A 210 -16.51 -10.86 -5.95
C LEU A 210 -16.56 -12.39 -5.79
N VAL A 211 -15.45 -13.03 -5.43
CA VAL A 211 -15.35 -14.50 -5.41
C VAL A 211 -16.24 -15.12 -4.33
N ARG A 212 -16.29 -14.55 -3.12
CA ARG A 212 -17.13 -15.04 -2.02
C ARG A 212 -18.63 -14.92 -2.29
N ASN A 213 -19.01 -14.05 -3.24
CA ASN A 213 -20.41 -13.81 -3.60
C ASN A 213 -20.79 -14.35 -4.98
N GLY A 214 -19.95 -15.22 -5.54
CA GLY A 214 -20.26 -15.96 -6.75
C GLY A 214 -20.29 -15.10 -8.00
N ALA A 215 -19.38 -14.13 -8.12
CA ALA A 215 -18.98 -13.60 -9.42
C ALA A 215 -18.31 -14.72 -10.24
N GLY A 216 -18.48 -14.72 -11.56
CA GLY A 216 -17.98 -15.79 -12.41
C GLY A 216 -18.72 -15.92 -13.74
N PRO A 217 -18.46 -16.99 -14.50
CA PRO A 217 -19.07 -17.25 -15.80
C PRO A 217 -20.60 -17.15 -15.77
N GLY A 218 -21.16 -16.36 -16.69
CA GLY A 218 -22.61 -16.19 -16.87
C GLY A 218 -23.28 -15.22 -15.88
N ARG A 219 -22.55 -14.72 -14.88
CA ARG A 219 -23.08 -13.82 -13.85
C ARG A 219 -23.11 -12.36 -14.34
N ARG A 220 -24.15 -11.63 -13.93
CA ARG A 220 -24.34 -10.18 -14.12
C ARG A 220 -23.98 -9.45 -12.84
N VAL A 221 -22.93 -8.63 -12.86
CA VAL A 221 -22.42 -7.93 -11.68
C VAL A 221 -22.56 -6.43 -11.86
N GLY A 222 -23.15 -5.76 -10.88
CA GLY A 222 -23.13 -4.31 -10.74
C GLY A 222 -21.96 -3.84 -9.88
N ILE A 223 -21.27 -2.78 -10.28
CA ILE A 223 -20.22 -2.12 -9.49
C ILE A 223 -20.57 -0.66 -9.35
N ILE A 224 -20.76 -0.22 -8.11
CA ILE A 224 -21.24 1.12 -7.81
C ILE A 224 -20.08 1.98 -7.33
N GLY A 225 -19.78 3.01 -8.13
CA GLY A 225 -18.63 3.88 -7.99
C GLY A 225 -17.42 3.36 -8.78
N LEU A 226 -16.98 4.10 -9.82
CA LEU A 226 -15.75 3.81 -10.55
C LEU A 226 -14.56 4.57 -9.94
N GLY A 227 -14.23 4.27 -8.69
CA GLY A 227 -13.10 4.85 -7.96
C GLY A 227 -11.92 3.90 -7.80
N GLY A 228 -11.11 4.11 -6.76
CA GLY A 228 -9.95 3.29 -6.45
C GLY A 228 -10.26 1.81 -6.24
N LEU A 229 -11.42 1.46 -5.69
CA LEU A 229 -11.88 0.07 -5.60
C LEU A 229 -12.54 -0.35 -6.91
N GLY A 230 -13.56 0.40 -7.36
CA GLY A 230 -14.40 0.01 -8.48
C GLY A 230 -13.65 -0.32 -9.78
N HIS A 231 -12.60 0.43 -10.14
CA HIS A 231 -11.84 0.13 -11.36
C HIS A 231 -11.10 -1.21 -11.32
N LEU A 232 -10.66 -1.66 -10.14
CA LEU A 232 -10.10 -3.01 -9.95
C LEU A 232 -11.22 -4.05 -9.95
N GLY A 233 -12.36 -3.74 -9.33
CA GLY A 233 -13.55 -4.59 -9.37
C GLY A 233 -14.01 -4.91 -10.79
N VAL A 234 -14.03 -3.91 -11.68
CA VAL A 234 -14.42 -4.10 -13.09
C VAL A 234 -13.45 -5.04 -13.79
N GLN A 235 -12.15 -4.83 -13.60
CA GLN A 235 -11.12 -5.68 -14.19
C GLN A 235 -11.20 -7.12 -13.66
N PHE A 236 -11.38 -7.31 -12.36
CA PHE A 236 -11.54 -8.64 -11.77
C PHE A 236 -12.84 -9.32 -12.21
N ALA A 237 -13.97 -8.61 -12.26
CA ALA A 237 -15.23 -9.17 -12.74
C ALA A 237 -15.11 -9.66 -14.19
N LYS A 238 -14.38 -8.93 -15.04
CA LYS A 238 -14.05 -9.35 -16.42
C LYS A 238 -13.16 -10.58 -16.44
N ALA A 239 -12.08 -10.60 -15.66
CA ALA A 239 -11.17 -11.74 -15.60
C ALA A 239 -11.83 -13.01 -15.03
N LEU A 240 -12.81 -12.86 -14.13
CA LEU A 240 -13.63 -13.95 -13.61
C LEU A 240 -14.69 -14.44 -14.63
N GLY A 241 -14.83 -13.77 -15.79
CA GLY A 241 -15.75 -14.18 -16.85
C GLY A 241 -17.21 -13.78 -16.64
N CYS A 242 -17.48 -12.74 -15.84
CA CYS A 242 -18.84 -12.22 -15.71
C CYS A 242 -19.40 -11.81 -17.09
N ARG A 243 -20.65 -12.20 -17.37
CA ARG A 243 -21.31 -11.92 -18.66
C ARG A 243 -21.57 -10.43 -18.83
N ASP A 244 -22.17 -9.83 -17.81
CA ASP A 244 -22.52 -8.42 -17.80
C ASP A 244 -21.85 -7.75 -16.61
N ILE A 245 -21.14 -6.66 -16.85
CA ILE A 245 -20.44 -5.86 -15.84
C ILE A 245 -20.96 -4.44 -15.96
N VAL A 246 -21.89 -4.10 -15.06
CA VAL A 246 -22.64 -2.84 -15.09
C VAL A 246 -22.02 -1.87 -14.09
N VAL A 247 -21.44 -0.78 -14.57
CA VAL A 247 -20.92 0.28 -13.72
C VAL A 247 -21.99 1.33 -13.51
N LEU A 248 -22.26 1.66 -12.25
CA LEU A 248 -23.15 2.76 -11.87
C LEU A 248 -22.31 3.86 -11.20
N SER A 249 -22.35 5.09 -11.72
CA SER A 249 -21.48 6.19 -11.23
C SER A 249 -22.14 7.56 -11.43
N HIS A 250 -21.76 8.58 -10.66
CA HIS A 250 -22.16 10.00 -10.86
C HIS A 250 -21.18 10.80 -11.72
N THR A 251 -20.21 10.13 -12.35
CA THR A 251 -19.14 10.81 -13.09
C THR A 251 -19.17 10.31 -14.53
N PRO A 252 -19.96 10.93 -15.41
CA PRO A 252 -20.16 10.45 -16.78
C PRO A 252 -18.85 10.39 -17.58
N ASP A 253 -17.89 11.27 -17.28
CA ASP A 253 -16.53 11.27 -17.87
C ASP A 253 -15.71 10.01 -17.57
N LYS A 254 -16.19 9.14 -16.67
CA LYS A 254 -15.59 7.83 -16.39
C LYS A 254 -16.15 6.71 -17.27
N ARG A 255 -17.16 6.97 -18.12
CA ARG A 255 -17.74 5.99 -19.06
C ARG A 255 -16.69 5.31 -19.92
N ARG A 256 -15.83 6.10 -20.57
CA ARG A 256 -14.75 5.56 -21.42
C ARG A 256 -13.78 4.68 -20.64
N ASP A 257 -13.45 5.09 -19.41
CA ASP A 257 -12.54 4.33 -18.57
C ASP A 257 -13.17 3.02 -18.10
N ALA A 258 -14.46 3.04 -17.72
CA ALA A 258 -15.20 1.83 -17.35
C ALA A 258 -15.16 0.78 -18.48
N LEU A 259 -15.48 1.19 -19.71
CA LEU A 259 -15.43 0.31 -20.88
C LEU A 259 -14.01 -0.20 -21.15
N ARG A 260 -12.99 0.67 -21.04
CA ARG A 260 -11.58 0.27 -21.16
C ARG A 260 -11.19 -0.79 -20.13
N PHE A 261 -11.63 -0.64 -18.88
CA PHE A 261 -11.35 -1.60 -17.81
C PHE A 261 -12.10 -2.92 -17.97
N GLY A 262 -13.16 -2.96 -18.78
CA GLY A 262 -13.90 -4.17 -19.07
C GLY A 262 -15.37 -4.17 -18.70
N ALA A 263 -15.93 -3.02 -18.30
CA ALA A 263 -17.37 -2.92 -18.12
C ALA A 263 -18.08 -3.17 -19.46
N THR A 264 -19.18 -3.92 -19.42
CA THR A 264 -20.04 -4.09 -20.61
C THR A 264 -21.07 -2.97 -20.70
N HIS A 265 -21.44 -2.39 -19.56
CA HIS A 265 -22.36 -1.25 -19.46
C HIS A 265 -21.86 -0.22 -18.46
N PHE A 266 -22.22 1.04 -18.73
CA PHE A 266 -22.05 2.14 -17.82
C PHE A 266 -23.33 2.95 -17.82
N TYR A 267 -23.82 3.30 -16.64
CA TYR A 267 -24.95 4.19 -16.45
C TYR A 267 -24.55 5.29 -15.48
N ASP A 268 -24.86 6.53 -15.85
CA ASP A 268 -24.94 7.59 -14.87
C ASP A 268 -26.10 7.28 -13.90
N PHE A 269 -25.84 7.34 -12.59
CA PHE A 269 -26.81 6.94 -11.57
C PHE A 269 -28.07 7.83 -11.59
N ILE A 270 -27.96 9.07 -12.05
CA ILE A 270 -29.07 10.03 -12.08
C ILE A 270 -29.64 10.10 -13.49
N ASP A 271 -28.80 10.44 -14.46
CA ASP A 271 -29.28 10.79 -15.81
C ASP A 271 -29.74 9.56 -16.59
N ASP A 272 -29.13 8.39 -16.36
CA ASP A 272 -29.45 7.16 -17.07
C ASP A 272 -30.28 6.17 -16.22
N ALA A 273 -30.83 6.59 -15.08
CA ALA A 273 -31.50 5.70 -14.11
C ALA A 273 -32.66 4.88 -14.74
N ALA A 274 -33.50 5.54 -15.54
CA ALA A 274 -34.64 4.90 -16.20
C ALA A 274 -34.21 3.87 -17.25
N GLU A 275 -33.15 4.16 -18.01
CA GLU A 275 -32.59 3.24 -19.00
C GLU A 275 -31.96 2.03 -18.30
N CYS A 276 -31.17 2.27 -17.26
CA CYS A 276 -30.57 1.22 -16.45
C CYS A 276 -31.64 0.27 -15.91
N GLN A 277 -32.72 0.82 -15.35
CA GLN A 277 -33.83 0.03 -14.84
C GLN A 277 -34.53 -0.76 -15.94
N ALA A 278 -34.78 -0.17 -17.10
CA ALA A 278 -35.40 -0.87 -18.22
C ALA A 278 -34.55 -2.07 -18.71
N CYS A 279 -33.23 -1.93 -18.72
CA CYS A 279 -32.32 -2.99 -19.17
C CYS A 279 -32.06 -4.06 -18.10
N PHE A 280 -31.97 -3.68 -16.82
CA PHE A 280 -31.46 -4.55 -15.77
C PHE A 280 -32.45 -4.88 -14.65
N SER A 281 -33.71 -4.44 -14.73
CA SER A 281 -34.76 -4.79 -13.76
C SER A 281 -34.80 -6.30 -13.47
N GLN A 282 -34.56 -6.64 -12.21
CA GLN A 282 -34.55 -8.02 -11.69
C GLN A 282 -33.59 -8.97 -12.42
N THR A 283 -32.41 -8.49 -12.80
CA THR A 283 -31.45 -9.31 -13.54
C THR A 283 -30.09 -9.45 -12.89
N LEU A 284 -29.65 -8.47 -12.09
CA LEU A 284 -28.31 -8.47 -11.51
C LEU A 284 -28.17 -9.55 -10.44
N ASP A 285 -27.11 -10.33 -10.55
CA ASP A 285 -26.79 -11.42 -9.64
C ASP A 285 -26.16 -10.94 -8.33
N LEU A 286 -25.32 -9.91 -8.46
CA LEU A 286 -24.48 -9.34 -7.42
C LEU A 286 -24.29 -7.85 -7.72
N VAL A 287 -24.32 -7.03 -6.69
CA VAL A 287 -23.92 -5.63 -6.74
C VAL A 287 -22.88 -5.39 -5.65
N ILE A 288 -21.73 -4.82 -6.02
CA ILE A 288 -20.72 -4.38 -5.05
C ILE A 288 -20.76 -2.86 -4.96
N SER A 289 -20.96 -2.35 -3.75
CA SER A 289 -20.92 -0.92 -3.46
C SER A 289 -19.59 -0.52 -2.86
N THR A 290 -18.93 0.43 -3.52
CA THR A 290 -17.67 1.03 -3.04
C THR A 290 -17.87 2.46 -2.53
N LEU A 291 -19.12 2.88 -2.27
CA LEU A 291 -19.39 4.26 -1.88
C LEU A 291 -18.98 4.52 -0.43
N SER A 292 -18.40 5.69 -0.20
CA SER A 292 -18.14 6.27 1.12
C SER A 292 -19.29 7.13 1.64
N VAL A 293 -20.37 7.29 0.85
CA VAL A 293 -21.64 7.90 1.24
C VAL A 293 -22.74 7.23 0.44
N TRP A 294 -23.76 6.71 1.11
CA TRP A 294 -24.91 6.09 0.46
C TRP A 294 -26.19 6.72 0.96
N LYS A 295 -26.99 7.32 0.07
CA LYS A 295 -28.22 8.03 0.48
C LYS A 295 -29.47 7.17 0.41
N ASP A 296 -29.52 6.20 -0.52
CA ASP A 296 -30.73 5.39 -0.71
C ASP A 296 -30.50 4.09 -1.48
N TYR A 297 -31.00 2.97 -0.95
CA TYR A 297 -30.92 1.64 -1.59
C TYR A 297 -32.06 1.37 -2.58
N ARG A 298 -33.11 2.20 -2.58
CA ARG A 298 -34.35 1.96 -3.32
C ARG A 298 -34.14 1.83 -4.83
N ASP A 299 -33.15 2.50 -5.39
CA ASP A 299 -32.89 2.50 -6.84
C ASP A 299 -32.12 1.25 -7.28
N ILE A 300 -31.41 0.60 -6.36
CA ILE A 300 -30.57 -0.56 -6.67
C ILE A 300 -31.32 -1.87 -6.51
N ILE A 301 -32.10 -2.03 -5.44
CA ILE A 301 -32.82 -3.29 -5.16
C ILE A 301 -33.65 -3.78 -6.35
N PRO A 302 -34.40 -2.92 -7.09
CA PRO A 302 -35.17 -3.35 -8.26
C PRO A 302 -34.33 -3.92 -9.41
N LEU A 303 -33.03 -3.63 -9.47
CA LEU A 303 -32.13 -4.17 -10.49
C LEU A 303 -31.70 -5.61 -10.18
N LEU A 304 -31.77 -6.04 -8.92
CA LEU A 304 -31.35 -7.39 -8.53
C LEU A 304 -32.47 -8.39 -8.77
N ARG A 305 -32.11 -9.55 -9.33
CA ARG A 305 -33.02 -10.70 -9.38
C ARG A 305 -33.33 -11.20 -7.96
N ALA A 306 -34.33 -12.05 -7.83
CA ALA A 306 -34.59 -12.76 -6.58
C ALA A 306 -33.32 -13.42 -6.04
N ARG A 307 -33.05 -13.25 -4.73
CA ARG A 307 -31.83 -13.72 -4.04
C ARG A 307 -30.52 -13.12 -4.58
N GLY A 308 -30.60 -12.00 -5.30
CA GLY A 308 -29.42 -11.19 -5.61
C GLY A 308 -28.81 -10.62 -4.34
N ARG A 309 -27.52 -10.27 -4.40
CA ARG A 309 -26.77 -9.76 -3.25
C ARG A 309 -26.28 -8.34 -3.48
N ILE A 310 -26.47 -7.47 -2.50
CA ILE A 310 -25.78 -6.19 -2.39
C ILE A 310 -24.67 -6.37 -1.34
N ILE A 311 -23.42 -6.18 -1.75
CA ILE A 311 -22.24 -6.33 -0.90
C ILE A 311 -21.58 -4.98 -0.72
N LEU A 312 -21.48 -4.56 0.53
CA LEU A 312 -20.88 -3.29 0.92
C LEU A 312 -19.41 -3.52 1.27
N VAL A 313 -18.54 -2.75 0.62
CA VAL A 313 -17.10 -2.72 0.91
C VAL A 313 -16.57 -1.31 1.23
N GLY A 314 -17.36 -0.28 0.93
CA GLY A 314 -17.11 1.08 1.42
C GLY A 314 -17.57 1.23 2.86
N ILE A 315 -16.78 1.95 3.66
CA ILE A 315 -17.09 2.25 5.07
C ILE A 315 -17.26 3.76 5.19
N PRO A 316 -18.50 4.29 5.10
CA PRO A 316 -18.80 5.70 5.30
C PRO A 316 -18.57 6.13 6.76
N ASP A 317 -18.40 7.43 6.99
CA ASP A 317 -18.41 8.00 8.35
C ASP A 317 -19.84 8.02 8.94
N ASP A 318 -20.85 8.21 8.09
CA ASP A 318 -22.26 8.24 8.47
C ASP A 318 -22.91 6.84 8.48
N PRO A 319 -23.92 6.59 9.33
CA PRO A 319 -24.73 5.38 9.28
C PRO A 319 -25.39 5.17 7.91
N LEU A 320 -25.66 3.91 7.58
CA LEU A 320 -26.44 3.57 6.40
C LEU A 320 -27.87 4.14 6.49
N PRO A 321 -28.47 4.55 5.37
CA PRO A 321 -29.84 5.04 5.34
C PRO A 321 -30.82 3.92 5.72
N VAL A 322 -31.98 4.31 6.24
CA VAL A 322 -33.02 3.38 6.69
C VAL A 322 -33.46 2.49 5.53
N LEU A 323 -33.30 1.19 5.70
CA LEU A 323 -33.65 0.19 4.70
C LEU A 323 -35.07 -0.36 4.96
N GLY A 324 -35.97 -0.19 3.99
CA GLY A 324 -37.35 -0.65 4.11
C GLY A 324 -37.46 -2.17 4.07
N ILE A 325 -37.84 -2.80 5.19
CA ILE A 325 -37.93 -4.27 5.31
C ILE A 325 -38.88 -4.90 4.28
N TYR A 326 -39.97 -4.21 3.93
CA TYR A 326 -40.95 -4.69 2.95
C TYR A 326 -40.31 -4.96 1.59
N GLN A 327 -39.42 -4.08 1.13
CA GLN A 327 -38.76 -4.21 -0.16
C GLN A 327 -37.79 -5.41 -0.18
N LEU A 328 -37.08 -5.66 0.92
CA LEU A 328 -36.21 -6.83 1.04
C LEU A 328 -37.01 -8.14 1.05
N VAL A 329 -38.11 -8.19 1.80
CA VAL A 329 -38.94 -9.41 1.91
C VAL A 329 -39.57 -9.76 0.57
N ILE A 330 -40.12 -8.78 -0.15
CA ILE A 330 -40.80 -9.05 -1.43
C ILE A 330 -39.82 -9.39 -2.56
N SER A 331 -38.61 -8.83 -2.55
CA SER A 331 -37.57 -9.10 -3.56
C SER A 331 -36.70 -10.32 -3.23
N GLY A 332 -36.61 -10.69 -1.95
CA GLY A 332 -35.67 -11.71 -1.47
C GLY A 332 -34.19 -11.30 -1.61
N VAL A 333 -33.89 -10.02 -1.79
CA VAL A 333 -32.52 -9.50 -1.90
C VAL A 333 -31.80 -9.57 -0.56
N LEU A 334 -30.53 -9.94 -0.61
CA LEU A 334 -29.65 -10.02 0.56
C LEU A 334 -28.71 -8.81 0.58
N VAL A 335 -28.55 -8.20 1.74
CA VAL A 335 -27.58 -7.11 1.97
C VAL A 335 -26.55 -7.60 2.98
N GLY A 336 -25.26 -7.44 2.67
CA GLY A 336 -24.16 -7.86 3.54
C GLY A 336 -22.91 -7.03 3.31
N GLY A 337 -21.90 -7.27 4.14
CA GLY A 337 -20.58 -6.66 4.00
C GLY A 337 -19.52 -7.67 3.56
N SER A 338 -18.41 -7.17 3.02
CA SER A 338 -17.17 -7.94 2.88
C SER A 338 -16.00 -7.10 3.36
N LYS A 339 -15.20 -7.69 4.26
CA LYS A 339 -13.89 -7.13 4.63
C LYS A 339 -12.85 -7.59 3.59
N ILE A 340 -11.61 -7.10 3.73
CA ILE A 340 -10.44 -7.61 3.01
C ILE A 340 -10.38 -9.15 3.01
N GLY A 341 -9.57 -9.72 2.12
CA GLY A 341 -9.38 -11.16 1.98
C GLY A 341 -8.32 -11.76 2.90
N ASN A 342 -8.15 -13.07 2.78
CA ASN A 342 -7.12 -13.85 3.47
C ASN A 342 -5.86 -14.03 2.60
N LYS A 343 -4.81 -14.67 3.14
CA LYS A 343 -3.54 -14.90 2.42
C LYS A 343 -3.73 -15.70 1.12
N SER A 344 -4.57 -16.73 1.10
CA SER A 344 -4.81 -17.54 -0.11
C SER A 344 -5.46 -16.71 -1.21
N GLU A 345 -6.44 -15.87 -0.87
CA GLU A 345 -7.11 -14.99 -1.83
C GLU A 345 -6.14 -13.94 -2.40
N VAL A 346 -5.17 -13.44 -1.62
CA VAL A 346 -4.12 -12.56 -2.17
C VAL A 346 -3.31 -13.28 -3.25
N VAL A 347 -2.87 -14.51 -2.99
CA VAL A 347 -2.08 -15.28 -3.94
C VAL A 347 -2.87 -15.57 -5.22
N GLU A 348 -4.13 -15.99 -5.08
CA GLU A 348 -5.02 -16.24 -6.23
C GLU A 348 -5.32 -14.97 -7.02
N MET A 349 -5.59 -13.85 -6.33
CA MET A 349 -5.82 -12.55 -6.95
C MET A 349 -4.61 -12.09 -7.75
N LEU A 350 -3.41 -12.15 -7.17
CA LEU A 350 -2.18 -11.73 -7.86
C LEU A 350 -1.89 -12.63 -9.05
N LYS A 351 -2.14 -13.93 -8.95
CA LYS A 351 -2.06 -14.86 -10.07
C LYS A 351 -3.03 -14.48 -11.19
N LEU A 352 -4.30 -14.24 -10.87
CA LEU A 352 -5.32 -13.81 -11.84
C LEU A 352 -4.93 -12.47 -12.49
N ALA A 353 -4.34 -11.56 -11.71
CA ALA A 353 -3.87 -10.27 -12.21
C ALA A 353 -2.68 -10.38 -13.18
N VAL A 354 -1.79 -11.35 -12.97
CA VAL A 354 -0.73 -11.67 -13.94
C VAL A 354 -1.34 -12.27 -15.20
N GLU A 355 -2.17 -13.31 -15.07
CA GLU A 355 -2.76 -14.04 -16.20
C GLU A 355 -3.58 -13.16 -17.15
N HIS A 356 -4.30 -12.18 -16.60
CA HIS A 356 -5.20 -11.30 -17.36
C HIS A 356 -4.66 -9.87 -17.55
N GLY A 357 -3.41 -9.61 -17.12
CA GLY A 357 -2.80 -8.28 -17.25
C GLY A 357 -3.52 -7.17 -16.47
N ILE A 358 -4.18 -7.51 -15.34
CA ILE A 358 -4.90 -6.54 -14.51
C ILE A 358 -3.87 -5.61 -13.85
N ARG A 359 -4.04 -4.30 -13.99
CA ARG A 359 -3.19 -3.31 -13.33
C ARG A 359 -4.04 -2.19 -12.74
N PRO A 360 -3.71 -1.70 -11.53
CA PRO A 360 -4.33 -0.48 -11.03
C PRO A 360 -3.90 0.69 -11.90
N GLN A 361 -4.79 1.67 -12.07
CA GLN A 361 -4.38 2.96 -12.61
C GLN A 361 -3.87 3.82 -11.45
N ILE A 362 -2.56 4.08 -11.44
CA ILE A 362 -1.89 4.74 -10.31
C ILE A 362 -1.40 6.15 -10.67
N GLU A 363 -1.41 7.01 -9.68
CA GLU A 363 -0.67 8.27 -9.64
C GLU A 363 0.43 8.13 -8.59
N ILE A 364 1.68 8.27 -9.00
CA ILE A 364 2.82 8.14 -8.08
C ILE A 364 3.20 9.52 -7.58
N SER A 365 3.05 9.74 -6.28
CA SER A 365 3.65 10.89 -5.61
C SER A 365 5.07 10.50 -5.27
N SER A 366 5.99 11.04 -6.05
CA SER A 366 7.40 10.86 -5.79
C SER A 366 7.79 11.73 -4.63
N SER A 367 8.21 11.05 -3.59
CA SER A 367 8.99 11.52 -2.45
C SER A 367 10.26 12.30 -2.88
N MET A 368 10.74 12.12 -4.13
CA MET A 368 12.00 12.72 -4.58
C MET A 368 12.22 12.94 -6.10
N TYR A 369 11.20 12.96 -6.99
CA TYR A 369 11.47 13.14 -8.44
C TYR A 369 11.61 14.60 -8.93
N GLY A 370 11.32 15.59 -8.09
CA GLY A 370 11.42 17.00 -8.48
C GLY A 370 12.81 17.64 -8.36
N TYR A 371 13.80 16.95 -7.76
CA TYR A 371 15.06 17.57 -7.34
C TYR A 371 16.32 16.84 -7.80
N PHE A 372 16.25 16.00 -8.83
CA PHE A 372 17.43 15.27 -9.32
C PHE A 372 18.48 16.16 -10.03
N TRP A 373 18.27 17.48 -10.14
CA TRP A 373 19.22 18.42 -10.74
C TRP A 373 19.57 19.64 -9.89
N ILE A 374 19.17 19.70 -8.60
CA ILE A 374 19.53 20.84 -7.74
C ILE A 374 19.89 20.33 -6.32
N LYS A 375 21.20 20.27 -6.06
CA LYS A 375 21.91 20.33 -4.75
C LYS A 375 21.32 19.57 -3.55
N ILE A 376 21.84 18.36 -3.33
CA ILE A 376 22.64 17.89 -2.17
C ILE A 376 22.40 18.51 -0.76
N PHE A 377 22.15 17.62 0.22
CA PHE A 377 22.27 17.68 1.70
C PHE A 377 21.82 18.93 2.45
N THR A 378 20.51 19.04 2.74
CA THR A 378 19.99 19.88 3.85
C THR A 378 18.71 19.25 4.44
N SER A 379 18.25 19.71 5.62
CA SER A 379 16.95 19.34 6.23
C SER A 379 15.76 19.44 5.26
N ARG A 380 15.89 20.24 4.20
CA ARG A 380 14.87 20.47 3.16
C ARG A 380 14.45 19.21 2.40
N SER A 381 15.32 18.21 2.24
CA SER A 381 14.94 16.96 1.53
C SER A 381 13.89 16.17 2.32
N LEU A 382 13.97 16.21 3.65
CA LEU A 382 13.00 15.60 4.56
C LEU A 382 11.68 16.39 4.55
N ASP A 383 11.74 17.72 4.54
CA ASP A 383 10.56 18.60 4.49
C ASP A 383 9.76 18.40 3.20
N VAL A 384 10.44 18.25 2.06
CA VAL A 384 9.81 17.97 0.76
C VAL A 384 9.09 16.62 0.79
N LEU A 385 9.74 15.59 1.34
CA LEU A 385 9.19 14.25 1.50
C LEU A 385 7.94 14.24 2.38
N VAL A 386 8.03 14.82 3.57
CA VAL A 386 6.92 15.03 4.51
C VAL A 386 5.75 15.77 3.84
N SER A 387 6.05 16.84 3.11
CA SER A 387 5.04 17.61 2.39
C SER A 387 4.36 16.80 1.29
N SER A 388 5.05 15.82 0.69
CA SER A 388 4.51 15.00 -0.39
C SER A 388 3.47 13.99 0.13
N VAL A 389 3.70 13.39 1.30
CA VAL A 389 2.75 12.48 1.97
C VAL A 389 1.46 13.24 2.31
N GLY A 390 1.58 14.39 2.98
CA GLY A 390 0.43 15.24 3.31
C GLY A 390 -0.37 15.71 2.10
N ARG A 391 0.32 16.01 0.98
CA ARG A 391 -0.33 16.42 -0.27
C ARG A 391 -1.03 15.26 -0.95
N ALA A 392 -0.44 14.07 -0.97
CA ALA A 392 -1.06 12.86 -1.49
C ALA A 392 -2.32 12.49 -0.72
N MET A 393 -2.27 12.56 0.62
CA MET A 393 -3.42 12.32 1.49
C MET A 393 -4.56 13.30 1.21
N ARG A 394 -4.27 14.61 1.13
CA ARG A 394 -5.24 15.64 0.72
C ARG A 394 -5.87 15.36 -0.63
N ARG A 395 -5.08 14.98 -1.63
CA ARG A 395 -5.63 14.65 -2.96
C ARG A 395 -6.60 13.47 -2.92
N VAL A 396 -6.38 12.49 -2.04
CA VAL A 396 -7.30 11.36 -1.86
C VAL A 396 -8.58 11.82 -1.17
N GLU A 397 -8.47 12.62 -0.11
CA GLU A 397 -9.60 13.18 0.65
C GLU A 397 -10.50 14.07 -0.22
N GLU A 398 -9.89 14.98 -0.99
CA GLU A 398 -10.58 15.92 -1.89
C GLU A 398 -11.12 15.24 -3.17
N GLY A 399 -10.94 13.92 -3.34
CA GLY A 399 -11.34 13.18 -4.54
C GLY A 399 -10.60 13.59 -5.82
N ARG A 400 -9.41 14.19 -5.70
CA ARG A 400 -8.57 14.66 -6.83
C ARG A 400 -7.69 13.57 -7.43
N VAL A 401 -7.56 12.43 -6.77
CA VAL A 401 -6.92 11.22 -7.33
C VAL A 401 -7.96 10.46 -8.14
N ARG A 402 -7.63 10.16 -9.41
CA ARG A 402 -8.62 9.55 -10.30
C ARG A 402 -8.99 8.12 -9.86
N TYR A 403 -7.99 7.34 -9.44
CA TYR A 403 -8.14 5.94 -9.04
C TYR A 403 -7.30 5.58 -7.82
N ARG A 404 -5.97 5.45 -7.95
CA ARG A 404 -5.08 5.06 -6.85
C ARG A 404 -3.91 6.03 -6.71
N GLN A 405 -3.57 6.35 -5.47
CA GLN A 405 -2.39 7.14 -5.13
C GLN A 405 -1.36 6.21 -4.50
N VAL A 406 -0.11 6.27 -4.97
CA VAL A 406 1.00 5.48 -4.43
C VAL A 406 2.12 6.43 -4.02
N LEU A 407 2.71 6.18 -2.84
CA LEU A 407 3.88 6.86 -2.32
C LEU A 407 5.10 5.99 -2.56
N ARG A 408 6.15 6.61 -3.08
CA ARG A 408 7.49 6.02 -3.12
C ARG A 408 8.16 6.26 -1.77
N MET A 409 8.55 5.22 -1.06
CA MET A 409 9.01 5.27 0.34
C MET A 409 10.51 5.00 0.49
N ASP A 410 11.16 4.47 -0.53
CA ASP A 410 12.61 4.29 -0.56
C ASP A 410 13.29 5.66 -0.56
N ILE A 411 13.65 6.11 0.64
CA ILE A 411 14.64 7.15 0.80
C ILE A 411 15.95 6.50 0.36
N HIS A 412 16.35 6.69 -0.90
CA HIS A 412 17.76 6.67 -1.22
C HIS A 412 18.39 7.80 -0.43
N MET A 413 18.83 7.50 0.80
CA MET A 413 19.93 8.23 1.40
C MET A 413 21.10 7.97 0.46
N ALA A 414 21.23 8.75 -0.61
CA ALA A 414 22.49 8.93 -1.29
C ALA A 414 23.47 9.33 -0.19
N GLY A 415 24.25 8.36 0.26
CA GLY A 415 25.17 8.40 1.39
C GLY A 415 24.89 9.43 2.47
N VAL A 416 24.36 8.98 3.62
CA VAL A 416 24.96 9.43 4.88
C VAL A 416 26.34 8.75 4.96
N TYR A 417 27.24 9.18 4.08
CA TYR A 417 28.65 8.93 4.16
C TYR A 417 29.26 10.27 4.55
N GLN A 418 30.04 10.28 5.63
CA GLN A 418 31.05 11.32 5.79
C GLN A 418 31.84 11.35 4.49
N SER A 419 31.58 12.34 3.62
CA SER A 419 32.54 12.67 2.59
C SER A 419 33.81 13.05 3.32
N SER A 420 34.89 12.29 3.12
CA SER A 420 36.21 12.84 3.36
C SER A 420 36.35 14.00 2.37
N SER A 421 36.09 15.21 2.84
CA SER A 421 36.38 16.43 2.10
C SER A 421 37.85 16.73 2.28
N GLU A 422 38.64 16.66 1.22
CA GLU A 422 39.92 17.36 1.20
C GLU A 422 39.64 18.85 0.94
N LYS A 423 40.08 19.69 1.88
CA LYS A 423 40.06 21.14 1.71
C LYS A 423 41.27 21.53 0.86
N LEU A 424 41.04 21.86 -0.41
CA LEU A 424 42.05 22.49 -1.25
C LEU A 424 41.87 24.01 -1.17
N GLU A 425 42.89 24.70 -0.66
CA GLU A 425 42.94 26.16 -0.67
C GLU A 425 43.58 26.62 -1.98
N PHE A 426 42.83 27.37 -2.79
CA PHE A 426 43.35 28.00 -4.00
C PHE A 426 43.51 29.49 -3.74
N GLU A 427 44.71 30.00 -4.01
CA GLU A 427 45.01 31.43 -3.98
C GLU A 427 44.82 31.98 -5.41
N PHE A 428 43.72 32.69 -5.67
CA PHE A 428 43.51 33.33 -6.96
C PHE A 428 44.11 34.74 -6.93
N ARG A 429 45.12 34.98 -7.78
CA ARG A 429 45.69 36.32 -7.98
C ARG A 429 45.13 36.92 -9.27
N ARG A 430 44.39 38.02 -9.15
CA ARG A 430 43.97 38.85 -10.28
C ARG A 430 45.00 39.95 -10.51
N GLY A 431 45.93 39.71 -11.44
CA GLY A 431 46.89 40.74 -11.86
C GLY A 431 47.70 41.34 -10.70
N ASN A 432 48.27 42.54 -10.90
CA ASN A 432 49.23 43.18 -10.00
C ASN A 432 48.65 43.69 -8.65
N ASP A 433 47.44 43.31 -8.27
CA ASP A 433 46.83 43.74 -7.01
C ASP A 433 47.18 42.76 -5.86
N ARG A 434 47.58 43.30 -4.70
CA ARG A 434 48.13 42.53 -3.56
C ARG A 434 47.07 42.02 -2.57
N THR A 435 45.80 42.01 -2.96
CA THR A 435 44.70 41.52 -2.11
C THR A 435 44.32 40.10 -2.52
N ALA A 436 44.67 39.12 -1.68
CA ALA A 436 44.29 37.73 -1.87
C ALA A 436 42.85 37.51 -1.36
N GLU A 437 41.93 37.12 -2.24
CA GLU A 437 40.63 36.57 -1.83
C GLU A 437 40.76 35.06 -1.62
N HIS A 438 40.55 34.59 -0.39
CA HIS A 438 40.48 33.15 -0.08
C HIS A 438 39.08 32.63 -0.36
N GLN A 439 38.92 31.77 -1.38
CA GLN A 439 37.69 31.01 -1.60
C GLN A 439 37.93 29.54 -1.30
N SER A 440 37.05 28.94 -0.48
CA SER A 440 37.06 27.50 -0.19
C SER A 440 36.18 26.77 -1.19
N VAL A 441 36.76 25.83 -1.94
CA VAL A 441 36.01 24.97 -2.89
C VAL A 441 36.11 23.52 -2.41
N TYR A 442 34.96 22.87 -2.28
CA TYR A 442 34.88 21.45 -1.91
C TYR A 442 34.68 20.62 -3.18
N LEU A 443 35.64 19.74 -3.50
CA LEU A 443 35.53 18.76 -4.57
C LEU A 443 34.94 17.47 -4.00
N LEU A 444 33.88 16.96 -4.62
CA LEU A 444 33.23 15.70 -4.27
C LEU A 444 33.47 14.69 -5.40
N TYR A 445 34.10 13.57 -5.07
CA TYR A 445 34.33 12.47 -6.00
C TYR A 445 33.22 11.41 -5.85
N PRO A 446 32.59 10.95 -6.95
CA PRO A 446 31.77 9.74 -6.91
C PRO A 446 32.66 8.49 -6.75
N PRO A 447 32.13 7.36 -6.25
CA PRO A 447 32.92 6.14 -6.18
C PRO A 447 33.27 5.67 -7.59
N GLY A 448 34.55 5.76 -7.96
CA GLY A 448 35.07 5.33 -9.26
C GLY A 448 35.57 6.42 -10.21
N GLY A 449 35.74 7.66 -9.74
CA GLY A 449 36.41 8.73 -10.51
C GLY A 449 37.13 9.70 -9.60
#